data_AF-A0A521GL61-F1
#
_entry.id   AF-A0A521GL61-F1
#
_cell.length_a   1.000
_cell.length_b   1.000
_cell.length_c   1.000
_cell.angle_alpha   90.00
_cell.angle_beta   90.00
_cell.angle_gamma   90.00
#
_symmetry.space_group_name_H-M   'P 1'
#
loop_
_entity.id
_entity.type
_entity.pdbx_description
1 polymer ?
#
loop_
_entity_poly.entity_id
_entity_poly.type
_entity_poly.pdbx_seq_one_letter_code
_entity_poly.pdbx_strand_id
1 'polypeptide(L)'
;MSTRFQYVVPPYDNSLTHQANVAIATGSLASRLVREERSRVVHPDDRAENVSEHSHMLAKVAYALACDMYPALDRGKVVLYATLHDDVEAYVGDTPTQSITPDGRAAKQEREQAGVQQLVSEWTPIVPEYAVHVSLYEAQEDAEARFVRVVDKIMTLLVHIPNEGAELKTNWTFRSLTDWVIEGANDLYIEYPEYGELINVRTELGMYLARKYLLVD
;
A
#
# COMPACT_ATOMS: atom_id res chain seq x y z
N MET A 1 -3.59 7.36 26.02
CA MET A 1 -4.34 8.45 25.37
C MET A 1 -5.42 7.79 24.53
N SER A 2 -6.66 8.27 24.57
CA SER A 2 -7.71 7.73 23.69
C SER A 2 -7.32 8.05 22.24
N THR A 3 -6.80 7.07 21.52
CA THR A 3 -6.57 7.16 20.07
C THR A 3 -7.95 7.16 19.43
N ARG A 4 -8.46 8.36 19.15
CA ARG A 4 -9.70 8.51 18.41
C ARG A 4 -9.39 8.17 16.95
N PHE A 5 -9.71 6.94 16.55
CA PHE A 5 -9.66 6.53 15.15
C PHE A 5 -10.56 7.43 14.29
N GLN A 6 -10.14 7.65 13.06
CA GLN A 6 -10.79 8.57 12.13
C GLN A 6 -12.02 7.96 11.46
N TYR A 7 -12.12 6.63 11.46
CA TYR A 7 -13.18 5.85 10.87
C TYR A 7 -13.67 4.79 11.84
N VAL A 8 -14.97 4.49 11.73
CA VAL A 8 -15.68 3.42 12.41
C VAL A 8 -16.68 2.90 11.39
N VAL A 9 -16.77 1.58 11.23
CA VAL A 9 -17.75 0.97 10.33
C VAL A 9 -19.18 1.41 10.74
N PRO A 10 -20.05 1.79 9.78
CA PRO A 10 -21.43 2.15 10.11
C PRO A 10 -22.12 1.07 10.96
N PRO A 11 -22.91 1.47 11.97
CA PRO A 11 -23.57 0.51 12.84
C PRO A 11 -24.54 -0.37 12.03
N TYR A 12 -24.63 -1.64 12.42
CA TYR A 12 -25.54 -2.59 11.78
C TYR A 12 -27.00 -2.15 11.97
N ASP A 13 -27.72 -1.97 10.85
CA ASP A 13 -29.14 -1.61 10.86
C ASP A 13 -30.00 -2.87 10.78
N ASN A 14 -30.70 -3.16 11.88
CA ASN A 14 -31.59 -4.33 12.00
C ASN A 14 -32.85 -4.23 11.13
N SER A 15 -33.14 -3.06 10.54
CA SER A 15 -34.22 -2.90 9.56
C SER A 15 -33.82 -3.35 8.15
N LEU A 16 -32.52 -3.58 7.90
CA LEU A 16 -31.96 -3.98 6.62
C LEU A 16 -31.56 -5.46 6.60
N THR A 17 -31.40 -6.02 5.41
CA THR A 17 -30.81 -7.36 5.24
C THR A 17 -29.33 -7.35 5.61
N HIS A 18 -28.79 -8.52 5.92
CA HIS A 18 -27.34 -8.66 6.14
C HIS A 18 -26.54 -8.20 4.92
N GLN A 19 -26.96 -8.58 3.72
CA GLN A 19 -26.29 -8.19 2.47
C GLN A 19 -26.29 -6.68 2.25
N ALA A 20 -27.35 -5.97 2.64
CA ALA A 20 -27.39 -4.52 2.59
C ALA A 20 -26.39 -3.90 3.58
N ASN A 21 -26.30 -4.43 4.80
CA ASN A 21 -25.30 -4.00 5.78
C ASN A 21 -23.86 -4.25 5.30
N VAL A 22 -23.60 -5.40 4.66
CA VAL A 22 -22.31 -5.70 4.02
C VAL A 22 -21.99 -4.65 2.96
N ALA A 23 -22.92 -4.37 2.03
CA ALA A 23 -22.71 -3.38 0.98
C ALA A 23 -22.47 -1.97 1.54
N ILE A 24 -23.17 -1.57 2.60
CA ILE A 24 -22.98 -0.28 3.29
C ILE A 24 -21.60 -0.20 3.94
N ALA A 25 -21.18 -1.24 4.66
CA ALA A 25 -19.87 -1.28 5.32
C ALA A 25 -18.72 -1.16 4.30
N THR A 26 -18.76 -1.96 3.24
CA THR A 26 -17.74 -1.93 2.18
C THR A 26 -17.75 -0.64 1.39
N GLY A 27 -18.93 -0.13 1.00
CA GLY A 27 -19.04 1.14 0.29
C GLY A 27 -18.56 2.34 1.13
N SER A 28 -18.80 2.30 2.44
CA SER A 28 -18.39 3.37 3.35
C SER A 28 -16.87 3.39 3.58
N LEU A 29 -16.25 2.22 3.74
CA LEU A 29 -14.79 2.11 3.84
C LEU A 29 -14.13 2.62 2.57
N ALA A 30 -14.55 2.12 1.40
CA ALA A 30 -14.03 2.59 0.12
C ALA A 30 -14.19 4.11 -0.05
N SER A 31 -15.36 4.66 0.29
CA SER A 31 -15.62 6.11 0.22
C SER A 31 -14.73 6.91 1.19
N ARG A 32 -14.38 6.35 2.35
CA ARG A 32 -13.47 6.99 3.30
C ARG A 32 -12.04 7.03 2.77
N LEU A 33 -11.57 5.98 2.11
CA LEU A 33 -10.22 5.88 1.55
C LEU A 33 -9.98 6.87 0.40
N VAL A 34 -11.02 7.22 -0.38
CA VAL A 34 -10.93 8.28 -1.40
C VAL A 34 -10.54 9.64 -0.80
N ARG A 35 -10.85 9.86 0.49
CA ARG A 35 -10.55 11.10 1.21
C ARG A 35 -9.20 11.06 1.94
N GLU A 36 -8.50 9.94 1.91
CA GLU A 36 -7.20 9.80 2.53
C GLU A 36 -6.11 10.10 1.50
N GLU A 37 -5.47 11.26 1.64
CA GLU A 37 -4.42 11.73 0.73
C GLU A 37 -3.07 11.14 1.10
N ARG A 38 -2.29 10.74 0.10
CA ARG A 38 -0.95 10.22 0.24
C ARG A 38 0.07 11.33 0.06
N SER A 39 0.93 11.44 1.04
CA SER A 39 1.62 12.67 1.40
C SER A 39 2.83 13.05 0.52
N ARG A 40 3.14 12.32 -0.57
CA ARG A 40 4.29 12.58 -1.45
C ARG A 40 4.10 12.22 -2.92
N VAL A 41 2.88 11.91 -3.32
CA VAL A 41 2.57 11.60 -4.70
C VAL A 41 1.63 12.65 -5.21
N VAL A 42 2.07 13.36 -6.25
CA VAL A 42 1.28 14.41 -6.88
C VAL A 42 1.10 14.05 -8.35
N HIS A 43 -0.16 13.99 -8.76
CA HIS A 43 -0.56 13.82 -10.15
C HIS A 43 -0.17 15.06 -10.98
N PRO A 44 -0.13 14.98 -12.32
CA PRO A 44 0.23 16.12 -13.17
C PRO A 44 -0.64 17.37 -13.00
N ASP A 45 -1.80 17.25 -12.35
CA ASP A 45 -2.73 18.33 -12.01
C ASP A 45 -2.48 18.94 -10.60
N ASP A 46 -1.33 18.68 -10.01
CA ASP A 46 -0.92 19.11 -8.67
C ASP A 46 -1.77 18.55 -7.50
N ARG A 47 -2.64 17.57 -7.76
CA ARG A 47 -3.42 16.90 -6.71
C ARG A 47 -2.63 15.76 -6.08
N ALA A 48 -2.71 15.64 -4.76
CA ALA A 48 -2.22 14.47 -4.05
C ALA A 48 -2.97 13.19 -4.51
N GLU A 49 -2.24 12.10 -4.73
CA GLU A 49 -2.81 10.76 -4.84
C GLU A 49 -3.60 10.44 -3.58
N ASN A 50 -4.70 9.71 -3.70
CA ASN A 50 -5.38 9.14 -2.54
C ASN A 50 -5.18 7.62 -2.46
N VAL A 51 -5.49 7.04 -1.31
CA VAL A 51 -5.31 5.60 -1.05
C VAL A 51 -6.07 4.73 -2.04
N SER A 52 -7.28 5.14 -2.45
CA SER A 52 -8.07 4.39 -3.44
C SER A 52 -7.41 4.35 -4.83
N GLU A 53 -6.78 5.45 -5.25
CA GLU A 53 -6.04 5.51 -6.51
C GLU A 53 -4.78 4.64 -6.47
N HIS A 54 -4.02 4.71 -5.37
CA HIS A 54 -2.85 3.86 -5.15
C HIS A 54 -3.23 2.38 -5.19
N SER A 55 -4.23 1.95 -4.41
CA SER A 55 -4.73 0.57 -4.40
C SER A 55 -5.23 0.10 -5.77
N HIS A 56 -5.88 0.98 -6.53
CA HIS A 56 -6.31 0.66 -7.90
C HIS A 56 -5.11 0.43 -8.83
N MET A 57 -4.10 1.30 -8.77
CA MET A 57 -2.89 1.15 -9.57
C MET A 57 -2.10 -0.09 -9.16
N LEU A 58 -1.93 -0.32 -7.86
CA LEU A 58 -1.28 -1.50 -7.30
C LEU A 58 -1.98 -2.78 -7.79
N ALA A 59 -3.31 -2.85 -7.74
CA ALA A 59 -4.04 -4.03 -8.20
C ALA A 59 -3.80 -4.33 -9.68
N LYS A 60 -3.75 -3.30 -10.54
CA LYS A 60 -3.47 -3.47 -11.98
C LYS A 60 -2.05 -3.93 -12.24
N VAL A 61 -1.07 -3.32 -11.56
CA VAL A 61 0.35 -3.67 -11.72
C VAL A 61 0.63 -5.05 -11.15
N ALA A 62 0.15 -5.36 -9.94
CA ALA A 62 0.32 -6.65 -9.29
C ALA A 62 -0.30 -7.78 -10.11
N TYR A 63 -1.52 -7.59 -10.64
CA TYR A 63 -2.14 -8.56 -11.54
C TYR A 63 -1.28 -8.83 -12.78
N ALA A 64 -0.80 -7.77 -13.45
CA ALA A 64 0.02 -7.90 -14.66
C ALA A 64 1.35 -8.64 -14.38
N LEU A 65 2.06 -8.26 -13.31
CA LEU A 65 3.31 -8.89 -12.92
C LEU A 65 3.10 -10.35 -12.46
N ALA A 66 2.00 -10.66 -11.77
CA ALA A 66 1.68 -12.03 -11.41
C ALA A 66 1.43 -12.90 -12.65
N CYS A 67 0.77 -12.36 -13.69
CA CYS A 67 0.55 -13.09 -14.95
C CYS A 67 1.86 -13.35 -15.71
N ASP A 68 2.77 -12.39 -15.69
CA ASP A 68 4.02 -12.46 -16.46
C ASP A 68 5.10 -13.30 -15.77
N MET A 69 5.26 -13.12 -14.46
CA MET A 69 6.41 -13.66 -13.70
C MET A 69 6.05 -14.79 -12.74
N TYR A 70 4.83 -14.81 -12.20
CA TYR A 70 4.45 -15.71 -11.10
C TYR A 70 3.12 -16.44 -11.37
N PRO A 71 3.04 -17.28 -12.41
CA PRO A 71 1.78 -17.91 -12.87
C PRO A 71 1.15 -18.87 -11.85
N ALA A 72 1.89 -19.27 -10.81
CA ALA A 72 1.40 -20.12 -9.73
C ALA A 72 0.59 -19.37 -8.68
N LEU A 73 0.70 -18.03 -8.61
CA LEU A 73 -0.07 -17.22 -7.65
C LEU A 73 -1.56 -17.19 -8.02
N ASP A 74 -2.41 -17.18 -7.00
CA ASP A 74 -3.82 -16.90 -7.17
C ASP A 74 -4.02 -15.40 -7.45
N ARG A 75 -4.25 -15.08 -8.73
CA ARG A 75 -4.47 -13.72 -9.20
C ARG A 75 -5.69 -13.04 -8.58
N GLY A 76 -6.71 -13.82 -8.17
CA GLY A 76 -7.86 -13.30 -7.44
C GLY A 76 -7.44 -12.80 -6.06
N LYS A 77 -6.65 -13.59 -5.33
CA LYS A 77 -6.05 -13.17 -4.05
C LYS A 77 -5.09 -12.00 -4.20
N VAL A 78 -4.25 -11.98 -5.25
CA VAL A 78 -3.35 -10.84 -5.51
C VAL A 78 -4.13 -9.54 -5.67
N VAL A 79 -5.21 -9.54 -6.47
CA VAL A 79 -6.04 -8.35 -6.64
C VAL A 79 -6.76 -7.98 -5.34
N LEU A 80 -7.28 -8.97 -4.61
CA LEU A 80 -7.91 -8.75 -3.31
C LEU A 80 -6.96 -8.06 -2.32
N TYR A 81 -5.76 -8.62 -2.10
CA TYR A 81 -4.77 -8.04 -1.20
C TYR A 81 -4.32 -6.66 -1.65
N ALA A 82 -4.10 -6.45 -2.95
CA ALA A 82 -3.79 -5.12 -3.46
C ALA A 82 -4.90 -4.10 -3.18
N THR A 83 -6.17 -4.50 -3.21
CA THR A 83 -7.28 -3.58 -2.94
C THR A 83 -7.45 -3.23 -1.46
N LEU A 84 -7.13 -4.14 -0.54
CA LEU A 84 -7.33 -3.94 0.90
C LEU A 84 -6.07 -3.56 1.69
N HIS A 85 -4.89 -3.57 1.05
CA HIS A 85 -3.60 -3.48 1.75
C HIS A 85 -3.45 -2.26 2.68
N ASP A 86 -4.02 -1.13 2.29
CA ASP A 86 -3.97 0.14 3.02
C ASP A 86 -5.33 0.51 3.64
N ASP A 87 -6.26 -0.43 3.80
CA ASP A 87 -7.57 -0.15 4.41
C ASP A 87 -7.47 0.37 5.86
N VAL A 88 -6.41 -0.01 6.56
CA VAL A 88 -6.09 0.51 7.90
C VAL A 88 -5.93 2.03 7.88
N GLU A 89 -5.52 2.63 6.76
CA GLU A 89 -5.35 4.08 6.63
C GLU A 89 -6.69 4.82 6.76
N ALA A 90 -7.83 4.18 6.53
CA ALA A 90 -9.13 4.76 6.88
C ALA A 90 -9.24 5.09 8.38
N TYR A 91 -8.64 4.24 9.23
CA TYR A 91 -8.70 4.33 10.69
C TYR A 91 -7.63 5.28 11.25
N VAL A 92 -6.41 5.22 10.73
CA VAL A 92 -5.23 5.89 11.33
C VAL A 92 -4.66 7.03 10.47
N GLY A 93 -5.08 7.15 9.21
CA GLY A 93 -4.54 8.06 8.21
C GLY A 93 -3.23 7.56 7.58
N ASP A 94 -2.87 8.12 6.42
CA ASP A 94 -1.55 7.89 5.82
C ASP A 94 -0.46 8.51 6.73
N THR A 95 0.63 7.76 6.96
CA THR A 95 1.84 8.31 7.56
C THR A 95 3.00 8.09 6.60
N PRO A 96 3.56 9.16 5.98
CA PRO A 96 4.67 9.02 5.06
C PRO A 96 5.85 8.34 5.76
N THR A 97 6.32 7.25 5.16
CA THR A 97 7.44 6.47 5.72
C THR A 97 8.79 7.09 5.37
N GLN A 98 8.83 7.95 4.35
CA GLN A 98 10.04 8.66 3.96
C GLN A 98 10.35 9.76 4.99
N SER A 99 11.58 9.78 5.53
CA SER A 99 12.06 10.75 6.55
C SER A 99 11.50 10.55 7.98
N ILE A 100 10.83 9.44 8.28
CA ILE A 100 10.39 9.13 9.65
C ILE A 100 11.58 8.71 10.53
N THR A 101 11.64 9.22 11.77
CA THR A 101 12.65 8.77 12.75
C THR A 101 12.39 7.32 13.17
N PRO A 102 13.38 6.61 13.75
CA PRO A 102 13.16 5.28 14.31
C PRO A 102 11.99 5.25 15.32
N ASP A 103 11.94 6.23 16.23
CA ASP A 103 10.84 6.38 17.18
C ASP A 103 9.50 6.65 16.48
N GLY A 104 9.51 7.47 15.43
CA GLY A 104 8.33 7.72 14.61
C GLY A 104 7.84 6.45 13.89
N ARG A 105 8.75 5.60 13.43
CA ARG A 105 8.44 4.31 12.80
C ARG A 105 7.78 3.36 13.79
N ALA A 106 8.34 3.24 15.01
CA ALA A 106 7.75 2.43 16.07
C ALA A 106 6.34 2.94 16.43
N ALA A 107 6.17 4.26 16.57
CA ALA A 107 4.87 4.85 16.85
C ALA A 107 3.88 4.67 15.69
N LYS A 108 4.32 4.71 14.43
CA LYS A 108 3.49 4.40 13.25
C LYS A 108 3.02 2.95 13.31
N GLN A 109 3.94 2.02 13.52
CA GLN A 109 3.64 0.60 13.62
C GLN A 109 2.63 0.30 14.74
N GLU A 110 2.79 0.90 15.92
CA GLU A 110 1.84 0.73 17.03
C GLU A 110 0.43 1.25 16.65
N ARG A 111 0.35 2.42 16.01
CA ARG A 111 -0.93 2.97 15.54
C ARG A 111 -1.59 2.07 14.50
N GLU A 112 -0.84 1.62 13.51
CA GLU A 112 -1.34 0.73 12.45
C GLU A 112 -1.80 -0.61 13.03
N GLN A 113 -1.03 -1.21 13.93
CA GLN A 113 -1.46 -2.44 14.62
C GLN A 113 -2.77 -2.24 15.39
N ALA A 114 -2.92 -1.13 16.11
CA ALA A 114 -4.17 -0.82 16.79
C ALA A 114 -5.33 -0.59 15.80
N GLY A 115 -5.05 0.05 14.65
CA GLY A 115 -6.01 0.25 13.56
C GLY A 115 -6.46 -1.07 12.93
N VAL A 116 -5.54 -1.99 12.65
CA VAL A 116 -5.82 -3.33 12.14
C VAL A 116 -6.66 -4.11 13.15
N GLN A 117 -6.34 -4.06 14.43
CA GLN A 117 -7.13 -4.72 15.48
C GLN A 117 -8.58 -4.20 15.51
N GLN A 118 -8.76 -2.88 15.40
CA GLN A 118 -10.09 -2.27 15.32
C GLN A 118 -10.82 -2.70 14.05
N LEU A 119 -10.16 -2.65 12.89
CA LEU A 119 -10.72 -3.08 11.61
C LEU A 119 -11.17 -4.55 11.70
N VAL A 120 -10.27 -5.46 12.07
CA VAL A 120 -10.58 -6.90 12.17
C VAL A 120 -11.75 -7.14 13.13
N SER A 121 -11.79 -6.46 14.28
CA SER A 121 -12.88 -6.54 15.26
C SER A 121 -14.24 -6.10 14.69
N GLU A 122 -14.28 -4.96 14.00
CA GLU A 122 -15.50 -4.40 13.39
C GLU A 122 -16.00 -5.24 12.21
N TRP A 123 -15.08 -5.81 11.43
CA TRP A 123 -15.40 -6.55 10.21
C TRP A 123 -15.74 -8.02 10.46
N THR A 124 -15.19 -8.63 11.51
CA THR A 124 -15.49 -10.03 11.89
C THR A 124 -16.99 -10.35 11.96
N PRO A 125 -17.86 -9.54 12.61
CA PRO A 125 -19.29 -9.82 12.66
C PRO A 125 -20.06 -9.49 11.36
N ILE A 126 -19.45 -8.81 10.39
CA ILE A 126 -20.11 -8.35 9.15
C ILE A 126 -19.67 -9.20 7.95
N VAL A 127 -18.36 -9.30 7.73
CA VAL A 127 -17.74 -10.12 6.67
C VAL A 127 -16.53 -10.86 7.26
N PRO A 128 -16.72 -12.02 7.91
CA PRO A 128 -15.63 -12.75 8.57
C PRO A 128 -14.44 -13.04 7.65
N GLU A 129 -14.71 -13.39 6.39
CA GLU A 129 -13.68 -13.69 5.40
C GLU A 129 -12.81 -12.46 5.08
N TYR A 130 -13.39 -11.26 5.07
CA TYR A 130 -12.66 -10.01 4.87
C TYR A 130 -11.67 -9.75 6.02
N ALA A 131 -12.14 -9.91 7.26
CA ALA A 131 -11.32 -9.78 8.45
C ALA A 131 -10.16 -10.81 8.47
N VAL A 132 -10.40 -12.03 7.98
CA VAL A 132 -9.35 -13.04 7.79
C VAL A 132 -8.33 -12.58 6.76
N HIS A 133 -8.74 -12.09 5.59
CA HIS A 133 -7.81 -11.62 4.57
C HIS A 133 -6.98 -10.41 5.01
N VAL A 134 -7.58 -9.46 5.74
CA VAL A 134 -6.82 -8.35 6.34
C VAL A 134 -5.76 -8.89 7.31
N SER A 135 -6.12 -9.84 8.17
CA SER A 135 -5.18 -10.43 9.12
C SER A 135 -4.04 -11.19 8.42
N LEU A 136 -4.36 -12.00 7.40
CA LEU A 136 -3.37 -12.75 6.61
C LEU A 136 -2.42 -11.82 5.86
N TYR A 137 -2.96 -10.74 5.29
CA TYR A 137 -2.15 -9.73 4.61
C TYR A 137 -1.21 -9.04 5.60
N GLU A 138 -1.71 -8.55 6.72
CA GLU A 138 -0.87 -7.84 7.70
C GLU A 138 0.18 -8.73 8.35
N ALA A 139 -0.15 -10.01 8.60
CA ALA A 139 0.80 -11.00 9.08
C ALA A 139 1.75 -11.53 7.98
N GLN A 140 1.52 -11.17 6.71
CA GLN A 140 2.30 -11.60 5.56
C GLN A 140 2.44 -13.14 5.49
N GLU A 141 1.34 -13.85 5.74
CA GLU A 141 1.34 -15.32 5.93
C GLU A 141 1.32 -16.14 4.64
N ASP A 142 0.78 -15.61 3.55
CA ASP A 142 0.70 -16.31 2.27
C ASP A 142 1.51 -15.65 1.15
N ALA A 143 1.75 -16.42 0.08
CA ALA A 143 2.61 -16.02 -1.02
C ALA A 143 2.07 -14.76 -1.71
N GLU A 144 0.76 -14.67 -1.94
CA GLU A 144 0.12 -13.53 -2.60
C GLU A 144 0.22 -12.25 -1.76
N ALA A 145 0.03 -12.33 -0.44
CA ALA A 145 0.19 -11.18 0.46
C ALA A 145 1.61 -10.62 0.41
N ARG A 146 2.60 -11.51 0.47
CA ARG A 146 4.03 -11.19 0.39
C ARG A 146 4.41 -10.62 -0.98
N PHE A 147 3.88 -11.21 -2.05
CA PHE A 147 4.04 -10.69 -3.41
C PHE A 147 3.52 -9.26 -3.53
N VAL A 148 2.29 -9.01 -3.10
CA VAL A 148 1.67 -7.67 -3.16
C VAL A 148 2.47 -6.66 -2.36
N ARG A 149 3.01 -7.03 -1.19
CA ARG A 149 3.88 -6.14 -0.38
C ARG A 149 5.14 -5.72 -1.12
N VAL A 150 5.76 -6.63 -1.90
CA VAL A 150 6.92 -6.29 -2.73
C VAL A 150 6.52 -5.41 -3.92
N VAL A 151 5.39 -5.69 -4.57
CA VAL A 151 4.88 -4.84 -5.68
C VAL A 151 4.55 -3.43 -5.19
N ASP A 152 3.98 -3.27 -4.00
CA ASP A 152 3.74 -1.96 -3.39
C ASP A 152 5.06 -1.13 -3.29
N LYS A 153 6.20 -1.78 -3.00
CA LYS A 153 7.50 -1.09 -3.01
C LYS A 153 7.98 -0.69 -4.40
N ILE A 154 7.48 -1.31 -5.46
CA ILE A 154 7.68 -0.85 -6.85
C ILE A 154 6.82 0.38 -7.14
N MET A 155 5.60 0.45 -6.60
CA MET A 155 4.69 1.59 -6.84
C MET A 155 5.30 2.92 -6.40
N THR A 156 6.06 2.93 -5.31
CA THR A 156 6.80 4.12 -4.84
C THR A 156 7.77 4.70 -5.87
N LEU A 157 8.20 3.92 -6.86
CA LEU A 157 9.05 4.34 -7.96
C LEU A 157 8.22 4.71 -9.20
N LEU A 158 7.27 3.85 -9.58
CA LEU A 158 6.47 4.01 -10.80
C LEU A 158 5.69 5.32 -10.84
N VAL A 159 5.28 5.79 -9.67
CA VAL A 159 4.46 6.99 -9.54
C VAL A 159 5.15 8.27 -10.02
N HIS A 160 6.48 8.26 -10.13
CA HIS A 160 7.26 9.38 -10.65
C HIS A 160 7.37 9.39 -12.18
N ILE A 161 6.90 8.35 -12.88
CA ILE A 161 6.98 8.28 -14.34
C ILE A 161 6.01 9.27 -15.01
N PRO A 162 4.72 9.32 -14.64
CA PRO A 162 3.75 10.17 -15.33
C PRO A 162 3.99 11.67 -15.18
N ASN A 163 4.61 12.11 -14.08
CA ASN A 163 4.94 13.52 -13.82
C ASN A 163 6.40 13.88 -14.13
N GLU A 164 7.06 13.10 -14.99
CA GLU A 164 8.44 13.33 -15.46
C GLU A 164 9.47 13.51 -14.33
N GLY A 165 9.27 12.83 -13.20
CA GLY A 165 10.17 12.88 -12.06
C GLY A 165 10.22 14.24 -11.35
N ALA A 166 9.13 15.02 -11.39
CA ALA A 166 9.10 16.37 -10.78
C ALA A 166 9.49 16.36 -9.29
N GLU A 167 8.94 15.41 -8.51
CA GLU A 167 9.31 15.23 -7.10
C GLU A 167 10.79 14.87 -6.98
N LEU A 168 11.25 13.89 -7.78
CA LEU A 168 12.62 13.38 -7.70
C LEU A 168 13.63 14.51 -7.94
N LYS A 169 13.41 15.33 -8.96
CA LYS A 169 14.26 16.48 -9.30
C LYS A 169 14.33 17.52 -8.18
N THR A 170 13.29 17.60 -7.33
CA THR A 170 13.19 18.58 -6.26
C THR A 170 13.85 18.10 -4.98
N ASN A 171 13.68 16.81 -4.64
CA ASN A 171 14.01 16.29 -3.31
C ASN A 171 15.16 15.28 -3.31
N TRP A 172 15.63 14.82 -4.48
CA TRP A 172 16.63 13.77 -4.59
C TRP A 172 17.83 14.20 -5.42
N THR A 173 18.98 13.62 -5.08
CA THR A 173 20.17 13.60 -5.94
C THR A 173 20.30 12.21 -6.56
N PHE A 174 21.07 12.11 -7.66
CA PHE A 174 21.38 10.80 -8.24
C PHE A 174 21.87 9.81 -7.18
N ARG A 175 22.86 10.23 -6.36
CA ARG A 175 23.45 9.39 -5.30
C ARG A 175 22.42 8.99 -4.24
N SER A 176 21.68 9.93 -3.68
CA SER A 176 20.74 9.62 -2.60
C SER A 176 19.61 8.69 -3.06
N LEU A 177 19.15 8.81 -4.31
CA LEU A 177 18.16 7.90 -4.86
C LEU A 177 18.75 6.51 -5.10
N THR A 178 19.94 6.41 -5.69
CA THR A 178 20.57 5.10 -5.93
C THR A 178 20.88 4.36 -4.62
N ASP A 179 21.36 5.09 -3.60
CA ASP A 179 21.65 4.51 -2.29
C ASP A 179 20.37 3.98 -1.64
N TRP A 180 19.28 4.77 -1.65
CA TRP A 180 17.98 4.34 -1.13
C TRP A 180 17.39 3.13 -1.89
N VAL A 181 17.55 3.09 -3.22
CA VAL A 181 17.10 1.96 -4.04
C VAL A 181 17.84 0.68 -3.63
N ILE A 182 19.17 0.74 -3.45
CA ILE A 182 20.01 -0.39 -3.06
C ILE A 182 19.69 -0.84 -1.63
N GLU A 183 19.63 0.08 -0.67
CA GLU A 183 19.29 -0.22 0.73
C GLU A 183 17.92 -0.91 0.81
N GLY A 184 16.90 -0.33 0.16
CA GLY A 184 15.58 -0.95 0.14
C GLY A 184 15.53 -2.31 -0.56
N ALA A 185 16.40 -2.56 -1.55
CA ALA A 185 16.51 -3.87 -2.17
C ALA A 185 17.13 -4.90 -1.21
N ASN A 186 18.16 -4.51 -0.45
CA ASN A 186 18.79 -5.38 0.55
C ASN A 186 17.79 -5.78 1.65
N ASP A 187 17.01 -4.84 2.16
CA ASP A 187 15.96 -5.10 3.15
C ASP A 187 14.91 -6.09 2.59
N LEU A 188 14.45 -5.85 1.35
CA LEU A 188 13.50 -6.74 0.70
C LEU A 188 14.07 -8.14 0.45
N TYR A 189 15.35 -8.29 0.16
CA TYR A 189 15.97 -9.61 0.01
C TYR A 189 16.03 -10.40 1.31
N ILE A 190 16.15 -9.72 2.45
CA ILE A 190 16.12 -10.35 3.77
C ILE A 190 14.70 -10.82 4.09
N GLU A 191 13.71 -9.95 3.84
CA GLU A 191 12.33 -10.21 4.23
C GLU A 191 11.57 -11.10 3.23
N TYR A 192 11.84 -10.99 1.93
CA TYR A 192 11.11 -11.63 0.82
C TYR A 192 12.04 -12.29 -0.21
N PRO A 193 12.98 -13.18 0.22
CA PRO A 193 13.97 -13.78 -0.67
C PRO A 193 13.37 -14.54 -1.86
N GLU A 194 12.16 -15.09 -1.72
CA GLU A 194 11.45 -15.82 -2.77
C GLU A 194 10.99 -14.94 -3.94
N TYR A 195 10.93 -13.62 -3.76
CA TYR A 195 10.56 -12.65 -4.80
C TYR A 195 11.78 -11.91 -5.37
N GLY A 196 12.95 -12.56 -5.38
CA GLY A 196 14.21 -11.94 -5.81
C GLY A 196 14.21 -11.36 -7.23
N GLU A 197 13.49 -11.97 -8.18
CA GLU A 197 13.32 -11.42 -9.53
C GLU A 197 12.50 -10.13 -9.53
N LEU A 198 11.43 -10.07 -8.73
CA LEU A 198 10.62 -8.86 -8.57
C LEU A 198 11.41 -7.73 -7.87
N ILE A 199 12.27 -8.07 -6.91
CA ILE A 199 13.18 -7.11 -6.25
C ILE A 199 14.20 -6.56 -7.27
N ASN A 200 14.67 -7.38 -8.20
CA ASN A 200 15.52 -6.92 -9.31
C ASN A 200 14.77 -5.94 -10.21
N VAL A 201 13.49 -6.20 -10.55
CA VAL A 201 12.65 -5.25 -11.31
C VAL A 201 12.53 -3.91 -10.58
N ARG A 202 12.27 -3.93 -9.26
CA ARG A 202 12.26 -2.70 -8.44
C ARG A 202 13.58 -1.94 -8.57
N THR A 203 14.70 -2.65 -8.46
CA THR A 203 16.05 -2.07 -8.50
C THR A 203 16.34 -1.47 -9.87
N GLU A 204 16.02 -2.19 -10.94
CA GLU A 204 16.16 -1.72 -12.31
C GLU A 204 15.39 -0.42 -12.54
N LEU A 205 14.12 -0.38 -12.13
CA LEU A 205 13.27 0.81 -12.24
C LEU A 205 13.85 2.00 -11.45
N GLY A 206 14.31 1.78 -10.22
CA GLY A 206 14.93 2.83 -9.42
C GLY A 206 16.19 3.42 -10.08
N MET A 207 17.05 2.55 -10.60
CA MET A 207 18.25 2.95 -11.32
C MET A 207 17.92 3.65 -12.65
N TYR A 208 16.87 3.22 -13.35
CA TYR A 208 16.36 3.90 -14.54
C TYR A 208 15.89 5.32 -14.23
N LEU A 209 15.11 5.51 -13.17
CA LEU A 209 14.61 6.83 -12.77
C LEU A 209 15.74 7.77 -12.37
N ALA A 210 16.72 7.28 -11.61
CA ALA A 210 17.91 8.06 -11.24
C ALA A 210 18.67 8.54 -12.47
N ARG A 211 18.96 7.65 -13.43
CA ARG A 211 19.62 8.02 -14.69
C ARG A 211 18.79 8.99 -15.53
N LYS A 212 17.49 8.77 -15.62
CA LYS A 212 16.61 9.55 -16.50
C LYS A 212 16.37 10.96 -15.99
N TYR A 213 16.22 11.14 -14.68
CA TYR A 213 15.73 12.39 -14.12
C TYR A 213 16.76 13.16 -13.27
N LEU A 214 17.81 12.50 -12.79
CA LEU A 214 18.77 13.10 -11.84
C LEU A 214 20.22 13.09 -12.32
N LEU A 215 20.52 12.36 -13.40
CA LEU A 215 21.82 12.43 -14.05
C LEU A 215 21.81 13.68 -14.94
N VAL A 216 22.54 14.70 -14.52
CA VAL A 216 22.81 15.88 -15.34
C VAL A 216 24.02 15.56 -16.22
N ASP A 217 23.94 15.89 -17.51
CA ASP A 217 25.10 15.84 -18.42
C ASP A 217 26.26 16.72 -17.92
#